data_AF-A0A661EQZ5-F1
#
_entry.id   AF-A0A661EQZ5-F1
#
_cell.length_a   1.000
_cell.length_b   1.000
_cell.length_c   1.000
_cell.angle_alpha   90.00
_cell.angle_beta   90.00
_cell.angle_gamma   90.00
#
_symmetry.space_group_name_H-M   'P 1'
#
loop_
_entity.id
_entity.type
_entity.pdbx_description
1 polymer ?
#
loop_
_entity_poly.entity_id
_entity_poly.type
_entity_poly.pdbx_seq_one_letter_code
_entity_poly.pdbx_strand_id
1 'polypeptide(L)' 'AGFLTDESLSGRQIRFVEMIIDQLTARGVMEASALYEAPFSNLHAGGPDSLFGGKENVIEGIFEALEGVQSGLITGAL' A
#
# COMPACT_ATOMS: atom_id res chain seq x y z
N ALA A 1 10.59 0.63 -13.10
CA ALA A 1 11.51 1.04 -12.02
C ALA A 1 11.37 2.54 -11.82
N GLY A 2 10.62 2.98 -10.81
CA GLY A 2 10.41 4.41 -10.60
C GLY A 2 9.40 4.79 -9.52
N PHE A 3 9.03 3.86 -8.63
CA PHE A 3 8.03 4.13 -7.59
C PHE A 3 8.60 4.84 -6.35
N LEU A 4 9.90 4.65 -6.06
CA LEU A 4 10.55 5.13 -4.82
C LEU A 4 11.64 6.19 -5.06
N THR A 5 11.81 6.71 -6.27
CA THR A 5 13.07 7.34 -6.66
C THR A 5 13.28 8.80 -6.23
N ASP A 6 12.34 9.49 -5.57
CA ASP A 6 12.63 10.86 -5.10
C ASP A 6 11.74 11.39 -3.96
N GLU A 7 11.21 10.52 -3.08
CA GLU A 7 10.32 10.98 -2.01
C GLU A 7 10.84 10.61 -0.62
N SER A 8 11.24 11.64 0.15
CA SER A 8 11.51 11.48 1.58
C SER A 8 10.20 11.17 2.32
N LEU A 9 9.96 9.87 2.54
CA LEU A 9 8.83 9.40 3.33
C LEU A 9 9.04 9.73 4.82
N SER A 10 7.98 10.16 5.48
CA SER A 10 7.95 10.29 6.94
C SER A 10 7.97 8.92 7.61
N GLY A 11 8.33 8.86 8.90
CA GLY A 11 8.32 7.61 9.66
C GLY A 11 6.95 6.90 9.67
N ARG A 12 5.83 7.65 9.64
CA ARG A 12 4.49 7.06 9.56
C ARG A 12 4.20 6.46 8.17
N GLN A 13 4.68 7.08 7.11
CA GLN A 13 4.56 6.57 5.74
C GLN A 13 5.42 5.32 5.53
N ILE A 14 6.65 5.30 6.07
CA ILE A 14 7.49 4.10 6.09
C ILE A 14 6.78 2.97 6.83
N ARG A 15 6.26 3.25 8.03
CA ARG A 15 5.53 2.26 8.82
C ARG A 15 4.31 1.70 8.09
N PHE A 16 3.60 2.54 7.34
CA PHE A 16 2.49 2.12 6.51
C PHE A 16 2.93 1.09 5.45
N VAL A 17 4.02 1.37 4.73
CA VAL A 17 4.57 0.46 3.71
C VAL A 17 5.05 -0.86 4.32
N GLU A 18 5.76 -0.80 5.46
CA GLU A 18 6.17 -2.02 6.19
C GLU A 18 4.97 -2.91 6.55
N MET A 19 3.87 -2.32 7.02
CA MET A 19 2.67 -3.06 7.38
C MET A 19 2.00 -3.73 6.17
N ILE A 20 2.06 -3.12 4.98
CA ILE A 20 1.59 -3.75 3.74
C ILE A 20 2.44 -4.98 3.43
N ILE A 21 3.77 -4.82 3.48
CA ILE A 21 4.71 -5.92 3.20
C ILE A 21 4.49 -7.07 4.18
N ASP A 22 4.34 -6.78 5.47
CA ASP A 22 4.07 -7.78 6.50
C ASP A 22 2.77 -8.55 6.21
N GLN A 23 1.69 -7.86 5.88
CA GLN A 23 0.39 -8.50 5.60
C GLN A 23 0.43 -9.33 4.31
N LEU A 24 1.01 -8.80 3.24
CA LEU A 24 1.18 -9.52 1.98
C LEU A 24 2.06 -10.76 2.17
N THR A 25 3.14 -10.66 2.93
CA THR A 25 4.04 -11.78 3.20
C THR A 25 3.36 -12.85 4.05
N ALA A 26 2.54 -12.45 5.02
CA ALA A 26 1.85 -13.37 5.92
C ALA A 26 0.65 -14.07 5.26
N ARG A 27 -0.09 -13.38 4.38
CA ARG A 27 -1.37 -13.86 3.83
C ARG A 27 -1.31 -14.20 2.34
N GLY A 28 -0.29 -13.73 1.62
CA GLY A 28 -0.13 -13.88 0.18
C GLY A 28 -1.04 -13.00 -0.68
N VAL A 29 -2.06 -12.38 -0.10
CA VAL A 29 -3.08 -11.58 -0.79
C VAL A 29 -3.55 -10.46 0.14
N MET A 30 -3.83 -9.30 -0.45
CA MET A 30 -4.39 -8.15 0.24
C MET A 30 -5.21 -7.31 -0.74
N GLU A 31 -6.48 -7.04 -0.39
CA GLU A 31 -7.34 -6.13 -1.15
C GLU A 31 -6.96 -4.67 -0.88
N ALA A 32 -7.01 -3.83 -1.91
CA ALA A 32 -6.74 -2.39 -1.82
C ALA A 32 -7.58 -1.69 -0.73
N SER A 33 -8.85 -2.07 -0.59
CA SER A 33 -9.77 -1.48 0.40
C SER A 33 -9.31 -1.70 1.85
N ALA A 34 -8.51 -2.74 2.13
CA ALA A 34 -7.99 -3.00 3.47
C ALA A 34 -7.08 -1.88 3.99
N LEU A 35 -6.52 -1.04 3.11
CA LEU A 35 -5.69 0.10 3.49
C LEU A 35 -6.46 1.20 4.24
N TYR A 36 -7.78 1.21 4.18
CA TYR A 36 -8.64 2.15 4.92
C TYR A 36 -9.11 1.59 6.27
N GLU A 37 -8.78 0.35 6.58
CA GLU A 37 -9.19 -0.34 7.79
C GLU A 37 -8.06 -0.44 8.82
N ALA A 38 -8.39 -0.80 10.06
CA ALA A 38 -7.36 -1.10 11.06
C ALA A 38 -6.55 -2.34 10.61
N PRO A 39 -5.21 -2.34 10.77
CA PRO A 39 -4.39 -1.42 11.55
C PRO A 39 -3.94 -0.13 10.82
N PHE A 40 -4.19 0.04 9.52
CA PHE A 40 -3.70 1.17 8.73
C PHE A 40 -4.35 2.49 9.13
N SER A 41 -5.67 2.49 9.34
CA SER A 41 -6.43 3.68 9.78
C SER A 41 -5.96 4.25 11.12
N ASN A 42 -5.24 3.45 11.93
CA ASN A 42 -4.65 3.92 13.19
C ASN A 42 -3.43 4.85 12.97
N LEU A 43 -2.79 4.80 11.79
CA LEU A 43 -1.66 5.69 11.47
C LEU A 43 -2.11 7.11 11.12
N HIS A 44 -3.31 7.23 10.54
CA HIS A 44 -3.93 8.51 10.21
C HIS A 44 -5.45 8.35 10.05
N ALA A 45 -6.23 9.18 10.75
CA ALA A 45 -7.71 9.09 10.73
C ALA A 45 -8.34 9.34 9.34
N GLY A 46 -7.67 10.13 8.50
CA GLY A 46 -8.08 10.37 7.10
C GLY A 46 -7.61 9.30 6.11
N GLY A 47 -7.09 8.16 6.60
CA GLY A 47 -6.67 7.05 5.76
C GLY A 47 -5.38 7.30 4.97
N PRO A 48 -5.06 6.41 4.01
CA PRO A 48 -3.86 6.48 3.20
C PRO A 48 -3.75 7.78 2.40
N ASP A 49 -4.83 8.27 1.79
CA ASP A 49 -4.79 9.49 0.98
C ASP A 49 -4.34 10.70 1.80
N SER A 50 -4.85 10.82 3.03
CA SER A 50 -4.43 11.89 3.93
C SER A 50 -3.02 11.66 4.49
N LEU A 51 -2.63 10.41 4.73
CA LEU A 51 -1.28 10.07 5.20
C LEU A 51 -0.21 10.38 4.15
N PHE A 52 -0.54 10.25 2.87
CA PHE A 52 0.32 10.53 1.72
C PHE A 52 -0.05 11.83 1.00
N GLY A 53 -0.74 12.78 1.66
CA GLY A 53 -1.07 14.07 1.06
C GLY A 53 0.19 14.80 0.56
N GLY A 54 0.15 15.28 -0.69
CA GLY A 54 1.30 15.85 -1.40
C GLY A 54 2.29 14.81 -1.93
N LYS A 55 1.91 13.53 -1.92
CA LYS A 55 2.65 12.34 -2.39
C LYS A 55 1.70 11.38 -3.13
N GLU A 56 0.80 11.93 -3.92
CA GLU A 56 -0.31 11.21 -4.56
C GLU A 56 0.20 10.06 -5.47
N ASN A 57 1.27 10.30 -6.21
CA ASN A 57 2.02 9.31 -6.99
C ASN A 57 2.47 8.09 -6.17
N VAL A 58 2.84 8.28 -4.89
CA VAL A 58 3.25 7.18 -4.01
C VAL A 58 2.03 6.35 -3.63
N ILE A 59 0.91 6.96 -3.25
CA ILE A 59 -0.26 6.16 -2.88
C ILE A 59 -0.89 5.47 -4.10
N GLU A 60 -0.93 6.13 -5.25
CA GLU A 60 -1.37 5.53 -6.53
C GLU A 60 -0.56 4.29 -6.88
N GLY A 61 0.78 4.37 -6.86
CA GLY A 61 1.60 3.21 -7.19
C GLY A 61 1.55 2.08 -6.15
N ILE A 62 1.19 2.34 -4.89
CA ILE A 62 0.86 1.28 -3.93
C ILE A 62 -0.40 0.52 -4.37
N PHE A 63 -1.46 1.25 -4.74
CA PHE A 63 -2.70 0.62 -5.20
C PHE A 63 -2.48 -0.20 -6.48
N GLU A 64 -1.76 0.36 -7.46
CA GLU A 64 -1.39 -0.36 -8.69
C GLU A 64 -0.59 -1.63 -8.40
N ALA A 65 0.35 -1.57 -7.45
CA ALA A 65 1.14 -2.73 -7.05
C ALA A 65 0.28 -3.83 -6.42
N LEU A 66 -0.68 -3.47 -5.55
CA LEU A 66 -1.60 -4.42 -4.93
C LEU A 66 -2.51 -5.10 -5.95
N GLU A 67 -3.09 -4.32 -6.86
CA GLU A 67 -3.92 -4.84 -7.96
C GLU A 67 -3.12 -5.75 -8.89
N GLY A 68 -1.86 -5.40 -9.17
CA GLY A 68 -0.95 -6.21 -9.96
C GLY A 68 -0.67 -7.58 -9.33
N VAL A 69 -0.44 -7.61 -8.00
CA VAL A 69 -0.27 -8.87 -7.26
C VAL A 69 -1.54 -9.72 -7.34
N GLN A 70 -2.72 -9.15 -7.08
CA GLN A 70 -3.98 -9.88 -7.13
C GLN A 70 -4.30 -10.41 -8.55
N SER A 71 -4.09 -9.59 -9.58
CA SER A 71 -4.32 -9.98 -10.98
C SER A 71 -3.35 -11.07 -11.45
N GLY A 72 -2.10 -11.02 -10.98
CA GLY A 72 -1.10 -12.08 -11.22
C GLY A 72 -1.51 -13.41 -10.59
N LEU A 73 -2.11 -13.39 -9.39
CA LEU A 73 -2.68 -14.58 -8.75
C LEU A 73 -3.86 -15.16 -9.54
N ILE A 74 -4.73 -14.31 -10.09
CA ILE A 74 -5.89 -14.72 -10.90
C ILE A 74 -5.44 -15.36 -12.23
N THR A 75 -4.40 -14.82 -12.87
CA THR A 75 -3.88 -15.34 -14.14
C THR A 75 -3.12 -16.67 -13.98
N GLY A 76 -2.48 -16.92 -12.83
CA GLY A 76 -1.79 -18.17 -12.56
C GLY A 76 -2.69 -19.35 -12.13
N ALA A 77 -3.99 -19.12 -11.93
CA ALA A 77 -4.96 -20.11 -11.44
C ALA A 77 -5.90 -20.68 -12.54
N LEU A 78 -5.66 -20.35 -13.81
CA LEU A 78 -6.37 -20.85 -15.00
C LEU A 78 -5.42 -21.66 -15.89
#